data_AF-A0A434F1F3-F1
#
_entry.id   AF-A0A434F1F3-F1
#
_cell.length_a   1.000
_cell.length_b   1.000
_cell.length_c   1.000
_cell.angle_alpha   90.00
_cell.angle_beta   90.00
_cell.angle_gamma   90.00
#
_symmetry.space_group_name_H-M   'P 1'
#
loop_
_entity.id
_entity.type
_entity.pdbx_description
1 polymer ?
#
loop_
_entity_poly.entity_id
_entity_poly.type
_entity_poly.pdbx_seq_one_letter_code
_entity_poly.pdbx_strand_id
1 'polypeptide(L)' 'AQDMGLTPVKHILGGYTAWKAAGLPVEPGQKKKAD' A
#
# COMPACT_ATOMS: atom_id res chain seq x y z
N ALA A 1 9.54 -10.80 -1.64
CA ALA A 1 10.26 -9.74 -0.88
C ALA A 1 11.23 -10.36 0.13
N GLN A 2 10.80 -11.37 0.88
CA GLN A 2 11.68 -12.11 1.79
C GLN A 2 12.77 -12.89 1.04
N ASP A 3 12.49 -13.38 -0.17
CA ASP A 3 13.45 -14.16 -0.99
C ASP A 3 14.65 -13.36 -1.50
N MET A 4 14.66 -12.04 -1.29
CA MET A 4 15.79 -11.15 -1.65
C MET A 4 16.80 -10.99 -0.51
N GLY A 5 16.66 -11.72 0.61
CA GLY A 5 17.55 -11.60 1.78
C GLY A 5 17.32 -10.36 2.63
N LEU A 6 16.26 -9.59 2.35
CA LEU A 6 15.91 -8.39 3.10
C LEU A 6 15.34 -8.78 4.47
N THR A 7 16.03 -8.43 5.56
CA THR A 7 15.56 -8.66 6.93
C THR A 7 15.78 -7.42 7.80
N PRO A 8 14.78 -7.00 8.62
CA PRO A 8 13.48 -7.64 8.85
C PRO A 8 12.34 -7.11 7.95
N VAL A 9 11.66 -8.00 7.22
CA VAL A 9 10.49 -7.68 6.38
C VAL A 9 9.20 -8.22 7.01
N LYS A 10 8.12 -7.43 6.98
CA LYS A 10 6.79 -7.81 7.51
C LYS A 10 5.67 -7.44 6.54
N HIS A 11 4.55 -8.16 6.63
CA HIS A 11 3.32 -7.83 5.92
C HIS A 11 2.40 -7.01 6.82
N ILE A 12 1.84 -5.92 6.29
CA ILE A 12 0.77 -5.17 6.96
C ILE A 12 -0.55 -5.90 6.66
N LEU A 13 -1.15 -6.47 7.70
CA LEU A 13 -2.41 -7.21 7.58
C LEU A 13 -3.52 -6.29 7.07
N GLY A 14 -4.36 -6.80 6.15
CA GLY A 14 -5.48 -6.07 5.55
C GLY A 14 -5.11 -5.00 4.52
N GLY A 15 -3.84 -4.56 4.49
CA GLY A 15 -3.31 -3.62 3.51
C GLY A 15 -4.16 -2.36 3.34
N TYR A 16 -4.26 -1.90 2.10
CA TYR A 16 -4.99 -0.67 1.76
C TYR A 16 -6.49 -0.74 2.08
N THR A 17 -7.13 -1.90 1.93
CA THR A 17 -8.56 -2.05 2.22
C THR A 17 -8.87 -1.77 3.69
N ALA A 18 -8.08 -2.32 4.62
CA ALA A 18 -8.25 -2.06 6.04
C ALA A 18 -7.97 -0.59 6.39
N TRP A 19 -6.95 0.02 5.77
CA TRP A 19 -6.62 1.44 5.94
C TRP A 19 -7.79 2.36 5.56
N LYS A 20 -8.38 2.12 4.38
CA LYS A 20 -9.54 2.88 3.90
C LYS A 20 -10.77 2.68 4.79
N ALA A 21 -11.02 1.44 5.25
CA ALA A 21 -12.13 1.14 6.14
C ALA A 21 -12.02 1.84 7.50
N ALA A 22 -10.79 2.06 7.98
CA ALA A 22 -10.52 2.83 9.21
C ALA A 22 -10.68 4.35 9.04
N GLY A 23 -10.98 4.86 7.84
CA GLY A 23 -11.19 6.29 7.59
C GLY A 23 -9.89 7.12 7.64
N LEU A 24 -8.74 6.48 7.46
CA LEU A 24 -7.44 7.16 7.49
C LEU A 24 -7.18 7.95 6.19
N PRO A 25 -6.31 8.98 6.21
CA PRO A 25 -6.02 9.80 5.04
C PRO A 25 -5.50 8.99 3.86
N VAL A 26 -5.92 9.39 2.65
CA VAL A 26 -5.46 8.82 1.38
C VAL A 26 -5.13 9.98 0.45
N GLU A 27 -3.91 9.96 -0.08
CA GLU A 27 -3.50 10.92 -1.12
C GLU A 27 -4.22 10.62 -2.44
N PRO A 28 -4.81 11.62 -3.11
CA PRO A 28 -5.48 11.42 -4.39
C PRO A 28 -4.45 11.03 -5.47
N GLY A 29 -4.76 9.97 -6.22
CA GLY A 29 -3.92 9.56 -7.35
C GLY A 29 -3.94 10.61 -8.48
N GLN A 30 -2.80 10.78 -9.15
CA GLN A 30 -2.76 11.53 -10.40
C GLN A 30 -3.54 10.78 -11.49
N LYS A 31 -4.37 11.53 -12.23
CA LYS A 31 -5.01 10.98 -13.43
C LYS A 31 -3.92 10.64 -14.45
N LYS A 32 -3.88 9.38 -14.90
CA LYS A 32 -3.05 8.99 -16.03
C LYS A 32 -3.45 9.84 -17.23
N LYS A 33 -2.47 10.47 -17.90
CA LYS A 33 -2.71 11.18 -19.17
C LYS A 33 -3.15 10.15 -20.21
N ALA A 34 -4.21 10.46 -20.95
CA ALA A 34 -4.57 9.69 -22.14
C ALA A 34 -3.52 9.99 -23.22
N ASP A 35 -3.04 8.94 -23.88
CA ASP A 35 -2.13 9.01 -25.02
C ASP A 35 -2.86 9.50 -26.29
#